data_AF-A0A933ZRZ1-F1
#
_entry.id   AF-A0A933ZRZ1-F1
#
_cell.length_a   1.000
_cell.length_b   1.000
_cell.length_c   1.000
_cell.angle_alpha   90.00
_cell.angle_beta   90.00
_cell.angle_gamma   90.00
#
_symmetry.space_group_name_H-M   'P 1'
#
loop_
_entity.id
_entity.type
_entity.pdbx_description
1 polymer ?
#
loop_
_entity_poly.entity_id
_entity_poly.type
_entity_poly.pdbx_seq_one_letter_code
_entity_poly.pdbx_strand_id
1 'polypeptide(L)'
;MRRALVVWSIAVLLSACEDGPEQIFTPSDGDGAKESGYEPSAPWFQDGEKTFDFNAGQGDSVDRARFCDEREMTETINTMVSQPIVPDVGLGGLNMWSSDGTLTHANELIGRPEDGKFCDPEVYSNALTWGPTYEIIAFINEETKLMEALQIGQGYLGKLEGHYTAQNGTQVAVSLEMRNRVRIGGVELDTYASSANQASSPNSWVNHARINEMYRMLRETFFSDRTTDDCFATQVCEVFYASPNESNPQQTDVYFADSGVYLVFSPEGHLSYVVLEPVRLAKFETSVTLQLLDAAGKVAPKLTSASKPGCNIDLTGKAWQDFQTACVSADDTRTLTRATYDVHSARDAVDVNFNGVTLSYLRRTSKTTLLKDGERPGNTDKLFGMSFYRDLNAPVAEFVPANLGALYKARIEARLKALVGESSGHPFASYVVDLGSADLSSSPAPIGAITWTLDGNEYNLVDVVAAGVLGAYGALTPEQKRAAEGVLHPVFLIEPFVDSVLSAFT
;
A
#
# COMPACT_ATOMS: atom_id res chain seq x y z
N MET A 1 -34.25 13.45 58.83
CA MET A 1 -33.57 12.70 59.91
C MET A 1 -32.06 12.78 59.69
N ARG A 2 -31.35 13.34 60.68
CA ARG A 2 -29.90 13.31 61.02
C ARG A 2 -28.87 13.20 59.87
N ARG A 3 -28.17 14.29 59.50
CA ARG A 3 -26.90 14.88 60.06
C ARG A 3 -25.66 14.32 59.31
N ALA A 4 -24.59 15.02 58.96
CA ALA A 4 -24.20 16.45 58.90
C ALA A 4 -22.76 16.54 58.29
N LEU A 5 -22.44 17.70 57.70
CA LEU A 5 -21.14 18.43 57.54
C LEU A 5 -19.81 17.66 57.36
N VAL A 6 -18.97 17.88 56.32
CA VAL A 6 -18.24 19.10 55.85
C VAL A 6 -16.90 19.34 56.59
N VAL A 7 -15.82 19.36 55.78
CA VAL A 7 -14.56 20.16 55.86
C VAL A 7 -13.34 19.63 56.66
N TRP A 8 -12.25 19.43 55.88
CA TRP A 8 -10.81 19.66 56.16
C TRP A 8 -10.14 18.68 57.16
N SER A 9 -8.93 18.12 56.98
CA SER A 9 -7.73 18.39 56.18
C SER A 9 -6.95 17.07 56.08
N ILE A 10 -6.22 16.77 54.99
CA ILE A 10 -4.76 16.97 54.89
C ILE A 10 -4.01 16.75 56.22
N ALA A 11 -3.02 15.84 56.18
CA ALA A 11 -1.99 15.53 57.17
C ALA A 11 -2.30 14.44 58.21
N VAL A 12 -2.18 13.16 57.83
CA VAL A 12 -1.25 12.15 58.43
C VAL A 12 -1.02 11.02 57.40
N LEU A 13 -0.39 11.35 56.27
CA LEU A 13 0.39 10.37 55.48
C LEU A 13 1.76 10.96 55.09
N LEU A 14 2.25 11.92 55.89
CA LEU A 14 3.62 12.40 55.89
C LEU A 14 4.23 12.07 57.26
N SER A 15 4.63 10.81 57.45
CA SER A 15 5.78 10.41 58.29
C SER A 15 5.97 8.90 58.23
N ALA A 16 6.23 8.41 57.02
CA ALA A 16 7.15 7.31 56.78
C ALA A 16 7.91 7.67 55.48
N CYS A 17 8.76 8.69 55.58
CA CYS A 17 10.04 8.68 54.86
C CYS A 17 10.84 7.47 55.44
N GLU A 18 11.71 6.75 54.75
CA GLU A 18 12.57 7.07 53.62
C GLU A 18 12.77 5.80 52.80
N ASP A 19 12.62 5.93 51.48
CA ASP A 19 13.21 5.18 50.38
C ASP A 19 12.15 5.13 49.28
N GLY A 20 12.20 6.16 48.42
CA GLY A 20 11.33 6.23 47.26
C GLY A 20 11.54 5.00 46.37
N PRO A 21 10.52 4.59 45.60
CA PRO A 21 10.76 3.65 44.52
C PRO A 21 11.83 4.26 43.62
N GLU A 22 12.93 3.54 43.41
CA GLU A 22 13.91 3.88 42.38
C GLU A 22 13.13 4.28 41.13
N GLN A 23 13.32 5.53 40.73
CA GLN A 23 12.66 6.09 39.57
C GLN A 23 13.29 5.40 38.36
N ILE A 24 12.79 4.22 38.00
CA ILE A 24 13.30 3.41 36.87
C ILE A 24 13.01 4.10 35.52
N PHE A 25 12.24 5.19 35.54
CA PHE A 25 11.95 6.03 34.39
C PHE A 25 12.03 7.50 34.76
N THR A 26 13.04 8.18 34.25
CA THR A 26 13.08 9.63 34.16
C THR A 26 11.83 10.10 33.40
N PRO A 27 11.08 11.10 33.89
CA PRO A 27 9.97 11.67 33.13
C PRO A 27 10.50 12.19 31.80
N SER A 28 9.83 11.80 30.71
CA SER A 28 10.16 12.20 29.35
C SER A 28 10.42 13.70 29.24
N ASP A 29 11.54 14.06 28.63
CA ASP A 29 11.96 15.43 28.33
C ASP A 29 11.06 16.06 27.24
N GLY A 30 10.18 15.26 26.63
CA GLY A 30 9.43 15.60 25.43
C GLY A 30 10.24 15.43 24.14
N ASP A 31 11.43 14.82 24.22
CA ASP A 31 12.34 14.60 23.10
C ASP A 31 12.49 13.09 22.83
N GLY A 32 11.59 12.55 22.00
CA GLY A 32 11.54 11.14 21.65
C GLY A 32 12.80 10.61 20.97
N ALA A 33 13.64 11.48 20.38
CA ALA A 33 14.91 11.09 19.77
C ALA A 33 15.96 10.72 20.84
N LYS A 34 16.07 11.53 21.91
CA LYS A 34 16.93 11.21 23.06
C LYS A 34 16.50 9.96 23.80
N GLU A 35 15.19 9.75 23.92
CA GLU A 35 14.64 8.63 24.69
C GLU A 35 14.69 7.28 23.96
N SER A 36 14.68 7.31 22.62
CA SER A 36 14.81 6.11 21.77
C SER A 36 16.26 5.69 21.51
N GLY A 37 17.25 6.47 21.98
CA GLY A 37 18.65 6.28 21.60
C GLY A 37 18.92 6.55 20.12
N TYR A 38 17.98 7.19 19.43
CA TYR A 38 18.11 7.64 18.06
C TYR A 38 18.93 8.93 18.06
N GLU A 39 20.24 8.80 17.88
CA GLU A 39 21.01 9.92 17.34
C GLU A 39 20.74 9.97 15.84
N PRO A 40 20.10 11.02 15.28
CA PRO A 40 20.04 11.18 13.85
C PRO A 40 21.49 11.18 13.36
N SER A 41 21.87 10.13 12.63
CA SER A 41 23.16 10.09 11.98
C SER A 41 23.28 11.40 11.19
N ALA A 42 24.42 12.08 11.32
CA ALA A 42 24.74 13.22 10.47
C ALA A 42 24.25 12.92 9.05
N PRO A 43 23.46 13.82 8.44
CA PRO A 43 22.91 13.57 7.13
C PRO A 43 24.07 13.15 6.20
N TRP A 44 23.96 11.97 5.57
CA TRP A 44 25.06 11.23 4.91
C TRP A 44 25.57 11.89 3.61
N PHE A 45 25.51 13.21 3.51
CA PHE A 45 25.90 13.97 2.32
C PHE A 45 27.38 14.32 2.34
N GLN A 46 27.95 14.50 1.15
CA GLN A 46 29.31 14.99 1.02
C GLN A 46 29.40 16.44 1.51
N ASP A 47 30.54 16.83 2.10
CA ASP A 47 30.82 18.23 2.46
C ASP A 47 30.56 19.14 1.24
N GLY A 48 29.53 19.99 1.33
CA GLY A 48 29.15 20.95 0.29
C GLY A 48 27.84 20.68 -0.45
N GLU A 49 27.19 19.53 -0.23
CA GLU A 49 25.86 19.27 -0.79
C GLU A 49 24.77 19.91 0.09
N LYS A 50 24.05 20.89 -0.46
CA LYS A 50 22.81 21.40 0.14
C LYS A 50 21.68 20.46 -0.25
N THR A 51 21.11 19.76 0.74
CA THR A 51 19.97 18.87 0.53
C THR A 51 18.75 19.34 1.31
N PHE A 52 17.61 18.78 0.94
CA PHE A 52 16.30 19.06 1.49
C PHE A 52 16.13 18.32 2.84
N ASP A 53 15.96 19.06 3.94
CA ASP A 53 15.74 18.48 5.28
C ASP A 53 14.23 18.38 5.57
N PHE A 54 13.74 17.19 5.91
CA PHE A 54 12.33 16.91 6.19
C PHE A 54 12.00 16.93 7.69
N ASN A 55 12.95 17.17 8.59
CA ASN A 55 12.68 16.98 10.01
C ASN A 55 11.81 18.08 10.65
N ALA A 56 10.75 17.58 11.28
CA ALA A 56 9.65 18.27 11.92
C ALA A 56 9.99 18.63 13.37
N GLY A 57 9.84 19.91 13.73
CA GLY A 57 9.99 20.31 15.14
C GLY A 57 9.63 21.76 15.42
N GLN A 58 9.92 22.67 14.51
CA GLN A 58 9.45 24.07 14.55
C GLN A 58 9.23 24.54 13.12
N GLY A 59 8.18 25.33 12.90
CA GLY A 59 7.80 25.83 11.57
C GLY A 59 8.99 26.44 10.83
N ASP A 60 9.04 26.17 9.53
CA ASP A 60 10.13 26.50 8.60
C ASP A 60 11.46 25.75 8.88
N SER A 61 11.52 24.44 8.60
CA SER A 61 12.78 23.71 8.38
C SER A 61 13.24 23.69 6.92
N VAL A 62 12.60 24.48 6.06
CA VAL A 62 13.23 24.99 4.84
C VAL A 62 13.41 26.48 5.05
N ASP A 63 14.65 26.91 5.26
CA ASP A 63 15.07 28.23 4.81
C ASP A 63 14.77 28.21 3.31
N ARG A 64 13.55 28.62 2.91
CA ARG A 64 12.96 28.38 1.59
C ARG A 64 14.04 28.64 0.58
N ALA A 65 14.50 27.60 -0.10
CA ALA A 65 15.45 27.79 -1.17
C ALA A 65 14.65 28.48 -2.27
N ARG A 66 14.61 29.81 -2.18
CA ARG A 66 13.90 30.68 -3.10
C ARG A 66 14.82 30.84 -4.29
N PHE A 67 14.60 30.02 -5.29
CA PHE A 67 15.36 30.01 -6.53
C PHE A 67 14.81 31.04 -7.52
N CYS A 68 13.54 31.42 -7.40
CA CYS A 68 12.85 32.30 -8.34
C CYS A 68 12.22 33.54 -7.70
N ASP A 69 12.06 34.58 -8.51
CA ASP A 69 11.13 35.67 -8.20
C ASP A 69 9.66 35.27 -8.50
N GLU A 70 8.71 36.11 -8.09
CA GLU A 70 7.27 35.82 -8.27
C GLU A 70 6.86 35.71 -9.75
N ARG A 71 7.53 36.46 -10.64
CA ARG A 71 7.28 36.42 -12.07
C ARG A 71 7.82 35.11 -12.67
N GLU A 72 9.04 34.72 -12.32
CA GLU A 72 9.66 33.46 -12.74
C GLU A 72 8.88 32.24 -12.24
N MET A 73 8.39 32.28 -11.00
CA MET A 73 7.52 31.25 -10.44
C MET A 73 6.20 31.15 -11.24
N THR A 74 5.57 32.28 -11.54
CA THR A 74 4.33 32.32 -12.34
C THR A 74 4.56 31.81 -13.77
N GLU A 75 5.66 32.20 -14.41
CA GLU A 75 6.06 31.71 -15.75
C GLU A 75 6.32 30.20 -15.74
N THR A 76 6.97 29.69 -14.68
CA THR A 76 7.20 28.25 -14.47
C THR A 76 5.87 27.51 -14.36
N ILE A 77 4.99 27.91 -13.44
CA ILE A 77 3.68 27.27 -13.24
C ILE A 77 2.86 27.28 -14.52
N ASN A 78 2.77 28.43 -15.21
CA ASN A 78 2.04 28.54 -16.48
C ASN A 78 2.58 27.58 -17.55
N THR A 79 3.90 27.40 -17.60
CA THR A 79 4.53 26.44 -18.50
C THR A 79 4.15 25.01 -18.11
N MET A 80 4.27 24.67 -16.83
CA MET A 80 3.98 23.32 -16.33
C MET A 80 2.52 22.93 -16.58
N VAL A 81 1.54 23.78 -16.21
CA VAL A 81 0.12 23.44 -16.34
C VAL A 81 -0.35 23.27 -17.79
N SER A 82 0.43 23.74 -18.76
CA SER A 82 0.13 23.64 -20.19
C SER A 82 0.77 22.41 -20.86
N GLN A 83 1.67 21.70 -20.18
CA GLN A 83 2.34 20.53 -20.76
C GLN A 83 1.35 19.38 -21.02
N PRO A 84 1.53 18.58 -22.07
CA PRO A 84 0.73 17.38 -22.26
C PRO A 84 0.91 16.39 -21.10
N ILE A 85 -0.10 15.55 -20.88
CA ILE A 85 -0.02 14.43 -19.94
C ILE A 85 0.51 13.23 -20.72
N VAL A 86 1.68 12.71 -20.33
CA VAL A 86 2.36 11.62 -21.03
C VAL A 86 2.63 10.48 -20.04
N PRO A 87 1.69 9.53 -19.88
CA PRO A 87 1.71 8.50 -18.83
C PRO A 87 3.04 7.75 -18.64
N ASP A 88 3.76 7.45 -19.72
CA ASP A 88 5.02 6.71 -19.66
C ASP A 88 6.27 7.59 -19.42
N VAL A 89 6.10 8.91 -19.37
CA VAL A 89 7.16 9.91 -19.19
C VAL A 89 6.94 10.74 -17.93
N GLY A 90 5.78 11.39 -17.79
CA GLY A 90 5.50 12.31 -16.68
C GLY A 90 4.37 13.32 -16.96
N LEU A 91 4.24 14.32 -16.09
CA LEU A 91 3.24 15.38 -16.18
C LEU A 91 3.80 16.72 -15.72
N GLY A 92 3.29 17.84 -16.23
CA GLY A 92 3.76 19.17 -15.86
C GLY A 92 5.21 19.47 -16.24
N GLY A 93 5.83 18.66 -17.10
CA GLY A 93 7.27 18.69 -17.37
C GLY A 93 8.12 17.97 -16.31
N LEU A 94 7.50 17.44 -15.25
CA LEU A 94 8.16 16.57 -14.28
C LEU A 94 8.26 15.17 -14.88
N ASN A 95 9.48 14.73 -15.17
CA ASN A 95 9.72 13.36 -15.60
C ASN A 95 9.64 12.43 -14.38
N MET A 96 8.93 11.32 -14.54
CA MET A 96 8.88 10.26 -13.55
C MET A 96 10.15 9.41 -13.57
N TRP A 97 10.78 9.30 -14.74
CA TRP A 97 11.96 8.49 -14.98
C TRP A 97 13.17 9.35 -15.33
N SER A 98 14.31 9.10 -14.67
CA SER A 98 15.60 9.67 -15.04
C SER A 98 16.14 9.03 -16.33
N SER A 99 17.17 9.64 -16.93
CA SER A 99 17.72 9.18 -18.21
C SER A 99 18.31 7.76 -18.18
N ASP A 100 18.66 7.26 -17.00
CA ASP A 100 19.15 5.89 -16.79
C ASP A 100 18.01 4.87 -16.57
N GLY A 101 16.76 5.33 -16.62
CA GLY A 101 15.55 4.55 -16.44
C GLY A 101 15.20 4.26 -14.98
N THR A 102 15.86 4.89 -14.01
CA THR A 102 15.45 4.83 -12.60
C THR A 102 14.37 5.89 -12.29
N LEU A 103 13.72 5.77 -11.13
CA LEU A 103 12.78 6.80 -10.68
C LEU A 103 13.52 8.10 -10.38
N THR A 104 12.90 9.21 -10.76
CA THR A 104 13.49 10.53 -10.56
C THR A 104 13.58 10.84 -9.08
N HIS A 105 14.76 11.30 -8.65
CA HIS A 105 14.98 11.73 -7.28
C HIS A 105 14.49 13.18 -7.10
N ALA A 106 13.86 13.50 -5.97
CA ALA A 106 13.26 14.82 -5.72
C ALA A 106 14.25 16.00 -5.92
N ASN A 107 15.50 15.84 -5.48
CA ASN A 107 16.59 16.81 -5.68
C ASN A 107 16.94 17.11 -7.16
N GLU A 108 16.58 16.22 -8.10
CA GLU A 108 16.77 16.47 -9.53
C GLU A 108 15.73 17.43 -10.08
N LEU A 109 14.55 17.49 -9.45
CA LEU A 109 13.43 18.33 -9.87
C LEU A 109 13.63 19.78 -9.45
N ILE A 110 14.20 20.02 -8.26
CA ILE A 110 14.23 21.35 -7.65
C ILE A 110 15.54 22.08 -7.92
N GLY A 111 15.45 23.30 -8.42
CA GLY A 111 16.60 24.19 -8.58
C GLY A 111 16.26 25.41 -9.43
N ARG A 112 17.25 25.91 -10.17
CA ARG A 112 17.05 27.09 -11.02
C ARG A 112 16.53 26.70 -12.40
N PRO A 113 15.65 27.51 -13.02
CA PRO A 113 15.18 27.27 -14.39
C PRO A 113 16.30 27.16 -15.43
N GLU A 114 17.41 27.88 -15.24
CA GLU A 114 18.59 27.84 -16.12
C GLU A 114 19.29 26.48 -16.15
N ASP A 115 19.11 25.66 -15.11
CA ASP A 115 19.60 24.27 -15.03
C ASP A 115 18.56 23.26 -15.54
N GLY A 116 17.43 23.73 -16.09
CA GLY A 116 16.31 22.90 -16.51
C GLY A 116 15.46 22.36 -15.35
N LYS A 117 15.54 22.98 -14.16
CA LYS A 117 14.84 22.55 -12.94
C LYS A 117 13.67 23.47 -12.59
N PHE A 118 12.80 22.98 -11.71
CA PHE A 118 11.63 23.70 -11.22
C PHE A 118 11.96 24.40 -9.90
N CYS A 119 11.59 25.67 -9.80
CA CYS A 119 11.82 26.44 -8.59
C CYS A 119 10.63 26.40 -7.63
N ASP A 120 10.93 26.68 -6.37
CA ASP A 120 10.01 27.09 -5.30
C ASP A 120 8.72 26.27 -5.15
N PRO A 121 8.77 24.92 -5.06
CA PRO A 121 7.60 24.16 -4.67
C PRO A 121 7.16 24.53 -3.25
N GLU A 122 5.85 24.50 -3.00
CA GLU A 122 5.33 24.35 -1.65
C GLU A 122 5.52 22.89 -1.21
N VAL A 123 6.10 22.68 -0.02
CA VAL A 123 6.36 21.34 0.51
C VAL A 123 5.35 21.00 1.59
N TYR A 124 4.72 19.83 1.46
CA TYR A 124 3.75 19.32 2.41
C TYR A 124 3.99 17.84 2.68
N SER A 125 4.40 17.48 3.90
CA SER A 125 4.73 16.11 4.33
C SER A 125 5.68 15.39 3.39
N ASN A 126 5.16 14.57 2.47
CA ASN A 126 5.90 13.78 1.50
C ASN A 126 5.63 14.25 0.05
N ALA A 127 5.30 15.53 -0.15
CA ALA A 127 4.92 16.06 -1.45
C ALA A 127 5.54 17.43 -1.77
N LEU A 128 5.85 17.62 -3.05
CA LEU A 128 6.23 18.89 -3.66
C LEU A 128 5.08 19.37 -4.53
N THR A 129 4.68 20.64 -4.38
CA THR A 129 3.49 21.14 -5.04
C THR A 129 3.74 22.48 -5.74
N TRP A 130 3.10 22.66 -6.90
CA TRP A 130 3.19 23.88 -7.70
C TRP A 130 1.81 24.41 -8.06
N GLY A 131 1.71 25.73 -7.99
CA GLY A 131 0.53 26.48 -8.36
C GLY A 131 -0.39 26.83 -7.17
N PRO A 132 -1.21 27.89 -7.31
CA PRO A 132 -1.98 28.46 -6.21
C PRO A 132 -3.10 27.54 -5.71
N THR A 133 -3.46 26.50 -6.47
CA THR A 133 -4.48 25.51 -6.09
C THR A 133 -3.95 24.08 -6.12
N TYR A 134 -2.62 23.92 -6.02
CA TYR A 134 -1.94 22.62 -6.09
C TYR A 134 -2.22 21.90 -7.40
N GLU A 135 -2.08 22.63 -8.50
CA GLU A 135 -2.34 22.13 -9.86
C GLU A 135 -1.47 20.94 -10.22
N ILE A 136 -0.26 20.87 -9.66
CA ILE A 136 0.71 19.79 -9.86
C ILE A 136 1.30 19.40 -8.51
N ILE A 137 1.28 18.11 -8.22
CA ILE A 137 1.77 17.52 -6.97
C ILE A 137 2.70 16.36 -7.34
N ALA A 138 3.91 16.34 -6.80
CA ALA A 138 4.81 15.20 -6.86
C ALA A 138 4.92 14.58 -5.47
N PHE A 139 4.43 13.36 -5.32
CA PHE A 139 4.60 12.56 -4.12
C PHE A 139 5.96 11.88 -4.15
N ILE A 140 6.64 11.89 -3.00
CA ILE A 140 7.98 11.36 -2.85
C ILE A 140 8.05 10.44 -1.64
N ASN A 141 8.87 9.40 -1.75
CA ASN A 141 9.17 8.54 -0.62
C ASN A 141 10.02 9.32 0.40
N GLU A 142 9.62 9.38 1.66
CA GLU A 142 10.32 10.19 2.66
C GLU A 142 11.73 9.66 2.97
N GLU A 143 11.98 8.36 2.83
CA GLU A 143 13.29 7.75 3.13
C GLU A 143 14.24 7.86 1.93
N THR A 144 13.81 7.44 0.74
CA THR A 144 14.65 7.36 -0.46
C THR A 144 14.63 8.62 -1.32
N LYS A 145 13.67 9.52 -1.09
CA LYS A 145 13.40 10.74 -1.89
C LYS A 145 13.10 10.46 -3.37
N LEU A 146 12.81 9.21 -3.74
CA LEU A 146 12.36 8.85 -5.08
C LEU A 146 10.91 9.28 -5.29
N MET A 147 10.58 9.67 -6.52
CA MET A 147 9.22 9.99 -6.90
C MET A 147 8.32 8.75 -6.86
N GLU A 148 7.22 8.84 -6.11
CA GLU A 148 6.24 7.76 -5.94
C GLU A 148 5.03 7.95 -6.84
N ALA A 149 4.59 9.18 -7.06
CA ALA A 149 3.47 9.49 -7.93
C ALA A 149 3.50 10.96 -8.35
N LEU A 150 2.83 11.24 -9.46
CA LEU A 150 2.54 12.59 -9.91
C LEU A 150 1.03 12.77 -10.01
N GLN A 151 0.51 13.87 -9.50
CA GLN A 151 -0.91 14.20 -9.58
C GLN A 151 -1.11 15.58 -10.18
N ILE A 152 -2.13 15.72 -11.02
CA ILE A 152 -2.62 17.01 -11.50
C ILE A 152 -4.08 17.24 -11.13
N GLY A 153 -4.39 18.50 -10.83
CA GLY A 153 -5.71 18.95 -10.40
C GLY A 153 -6.49 19.73 -11.45
N GLN A 154 -7.64 20.26 -11.03
CA GLN A 154 -8.60 20.93 -11.91
C GLN A 154 -8.06 22.18 -12.62
N GLY A 155 -7.02 22.84 -12.09
CA GLY A 155 -6.39 24.01 -12.72
C GLY A 155 -5.47 23.68 -13.90
N TYR A 156 -5.13 22.41 -14.12
CA TYR A 156 -4.27 21.97 -15.21
C TYR A 156 -4.95 22.15 -16.58
N LEU A 157 -4.19 22.61 -17.57
CA LEU A 157 -4.69 22.98 -18.91
C LEU A 157 -4.25 22.02 -20.02
N GLY A 158 -3.19 21.23 -19.77
CA GLY A 158 -2.76 20.17 -20.65
C GLY A 158 -3.77 19.02 -20.72
N LYS A 159 -3.54 18.13 -21.69
CA LYS A 159 -4.48 17.06 -22.06
C LYS A 159 -3.78 15.72 -22.11
N LEU A 160 -4.54 14.67 -21.83
CA LEU A 160 -4.18 13.30 -22.14
C LEU A 160 -4.84 12.97 -23.48
N GLU A 161 -4.06 12.99 -24.55
CA GLU A 161 -4.55 12.83 -25.92
C GLU A 161 -3.76 11.76 -26.67
N GLY A 162 -4.47 10.88 -27.36
CA GLY A 162 -3.88 9.80 -28.12
C GLY A 162 -4.86 9.15 -29.09
N HIS A 163 -4.49 7.99 -29.58
CA HIS A 163 -5.30 7.19 -30.48
C HIS A 163 -5.19 5.68 -30.19
N TYR A 164 -6.19 4.94 -30.66
CA TYR A 164 -6.10 3.48 -30.79
C TYR A 164 -6.60 3.03 -32.16
N THR A 165 -6.07 1.90 -32.63
CA THR A 165 -6.51 1.25 -33.86
C THR A 165 -7.67 0.30 -33.57
N ALA A 166 -8.88 0.68 -33.99
CA ALA A 166 -10.08 -0.16 -33.91
C ALA A 166 -9.93 -1.48 -34.71
N GLN A 167 -10.84 -2.43 -34.49
CA GLN A 167 -10.80 -3.75 -35.14
C GLN A 167 -10.86 -3.68 -36.67
N ASN A 168 -11.52 -2.66 -37.23
CA ASN A 168 -11.59 -2.40 -38.67
C ASN A 168 -10.34 -1.71 -39.23
N GLY A 169 -9.31 -1.46 -38.40
CA GLY A 169 -8.08 -0.78 -38.79
C GLY A 169 -8.14 0.75 -38.72
N THR A 170 -9.28 1.34 -38.36
CA THR A 170 -9.42 2.79 -38.25
C THR A 170 -8.76 3.33 -36.99
N GLN A 171 -8.00 4.41 -37.12
CA GLN A 171 -7.47 5.16 -36.00
C GLN A 171 -8.57 6.01 -35.35
N VAL A 172 -8.77 5.84 -34.05
CA VAL A 172 -9.79 6.55 -33.26
C VAL A 172 -9.09 7.38 -32.20
N ALA A 173 -9.31 8.70 -32.25
CA ALA A 173 -8.75 9.62 -31.27
C ALA A 173 -9.50 9.55 -29.93
N VAL A 174 -8.77 9.64 -28.83
CA VAL A 174 -9.30 9.78 -27.48
C VAL A 174 -8.64 10.99 -26.83
N SER A 175 -9.44 11.87 -26.23
CA SER A 175 -8.96 13.07 -25.55
C SER A 175 -9.64 13.21 -24.19
N LEU A 176 -8.83 13.43 -23.17
CA LEU A 176 -9.25 13.70 -21.80
C LEU A 176 -8.61 15.02 -21.35
N GLU A 177 -9.46 15.93 -20.86
CA GLU A 177 -9.04 17.26 -20.42
C GLU A 177 -9.69 17.56 -19.07
N MET A 178 -8.95 18.20 -18.17
CA MET A 178 -9.47 18.56 -16.85
C MET A 178 -10.73 19.41 -16.96
N ARG A 179 -11.71 19.14 -16.10
CA ARG A 179 -13.04 19.77 -16.05
C ARG A 179 -13.90 19.58 -17.30
N ASN A 180 -13.43 18.82 -18.28
CA ASN A 180 -14.19 18.52 -19.49
C ASN A 180 -14.64 17.06 -19.48
N ARG A 181 -15.57 16.76 -20.37
CA ARG A 181 -16.07 15.41 -20.61
C ARG A 181 -15.11 14.66 -21.53
N VAL A 182 -15.08 13.34 -21.39
CA VAL A 182 -14.24 12.47 -22.24
C VAL A 182 -14.72 12.55 -23.69
N ARG A 183 -13.78 12.60 -24.64
CA ARG A 183 -14.08 12.57 -26.08
C ARG A 183 -13.45 11.34 -26.73
N ILE A 184 -14.25 10.56 -27.44
CA ILE A 184 -13.80 9.38 -28.22
C ILE A 184 -14.34 9.49 -29.64
N GLY A 185 -13.46 9.43 -30.63
CA GLY A 185 -13.83 9.54 -32.05
C GLY A 185 -14.53 10.86 -32.40
N GLY A 186 -14.23 11.95 -31.67
CA GLY A 186 -14.89 13.24 -31.82
C GLY A 186 -16.28 13.33 -31.17
N VAL A 187 -16.74 12.28 -30.51
CA VAL A 187 -17.99 12.27 -29.73
C VAL A 187 -17.68 12.55 -28.27
N GLU A 188 -18.34 13.57 -27.71
CA GLU A 188 -18.32 13.84 -26.28
C GLU A 188 -19.22 12.83 -25.55
N LEU A 189 -18.65 12.09 -24.62
CA LEU A 189 -19.36 11.16 -23.74
C LEU A 189 -19.96 11.92 -22.55
N ASP A 190 -20.90 11.29 -21.84
CA ASP A 190 -21.75 11.81 -20.75
C ASP A 190 -23.18 12.16 -21.21
N THR A 191 -24.05 11.15 -21.18
CA THR A 191 -25.51 11.38 -21.08
C THR A 191 -26.06 11.08 -19.68
N TYR A 192 -25.23 10.62 -18.75
CA TYR A 192 -25.57 10.37 -17.34
C TYR A 192 -24.28 10.42 -16.50
N ALA A 193 -24.44 10.89 -15.27
CA ALA A 193 -23.42 11.02 -14.25
C ALA A 193 -22.68 9.72 -13.91
N SER A 194 -21.59 9.89 -13.16
CA SER A 194 -20.71 8.84 -12.63
C SER A 194 -21.44 7.92 -11.64
N SER A 195 -22.16 6.92 -12.15
CA SER A 195 -22.88 5.90 -11.37
C SER A 195 -22.84 4.54 -12.05
N ALA A 196 -22.85 3.46 -11.27
CA ALA A 196 -22.66 2.10 -11.80
C ALA A 196 -23.80 1.65 -12.73
N ASN A 197 -25.02 2.16 -12.50
CA ASN A 197 -26.16 1.87 -13.37
C ASN A 197 -25.93 2.33 -14.82
N GLN A 198 -24.96 3.22 -15.05
CA GLN A 198 -24.61 3.73 -16.38
C GLN A 198 -23.51 2.95 -17.08
N ALA A 199 -22.91 1.94 -16.45
CA ALA A 199 -21.85 1.12 -17.04
C ALA A 199 -22.30 0.32 -18.28
N SER A 200 -23.61 0.17 -18.49
CA SER A 200 -24.18 -0.46 -19.69
C SER A 200 -24.62 0.53 -20.77
N SER A 201 -24.64 1.83 -20.49
CA SER A 201 -25.14 2.88 -21.41
C SER A 201 -24.08 3.25 -22.46
N PRO A 202 -24.36 3.17 -23.78
CA PRO A 202 -23.34 3.31 -24.83
C PRO A 202 -22.71 4.71 -24.97
N ASN A 203 -23.37 5.74 -24.44
CA ASN A 203 -22.90 7.13 -24.43
C ASN A 203 -22.34 7.56 -23.06
N SER A 204 -22.31 6.64 -22.08
CA SER A 204 -21.68 6.92 -20.78
C SER A 204 -20.18 6.71 -20.87
N TRP A 205 -19.40 7.58 -20.23
CA TRP A 205 -17.96 7.40 -20.12
C TRP A 205 -17.60 6.19 -19.24
N VAL A 206 -18.43 5.87 -18.24
CA VAL A 206 -18.22 4.73 -17.31
C VAL A 206 -18.57 3.38 -17.95
N ASN A 207 -19.04 3.39 -19.20
CA ASN A 207 -19.32 2.17 -19.94
C ASN A 207 -18.03 1.37 -20.15
N HIS A 208 -18.06 0.07 -19.87
CA HIS A 208 -16.87 -0.78 -19.92
C HIS A 208 -16.20 -0.76 -21.31
N ALA A 209 -16.97 -0.67 -22.39
CA ALA A 209 -16.40 -0.55 -23.73
C ALA A 209 -15.66 0.78 -23.91
N ARG A 210 -16.16 1.88 -23.34
CA ARG A 210 -15.51 3.20 -23.40
C ARG A 210 -14.24 3.26 -22.56
N ILE A 211 -14.26 2.68 -21.36
CA ILE A 211 -13.06 2.55 -20.53
C ILE A 211 -12.01 1.69 -21.26
N ASN A 212 -12.41 0.60 -21.91
CA ASN A 212 -11.49 -0.22 -22.69
C ASN A 212 -10.93 0.52 -23.93
N GLU A 213 -11.68 1.45 -24.52
CA GLU A 213 -11.17 2.34 -25.58
C GLU A 213 -10.13 3.33 -25.03
N MET A 214 -10.34 3.89 -23.84
CA MET A 214 -9.34 4.71 -23.14
C MET A 214 -8.07 3.90 -22.84
N TYR A 215 -8.22 2.68 -22.32
CA TYR A 215 -7.11 1.75 -22.06
C TYR A 215 -6.30 1.46 -23.32
N ARG A 216 -6.96 1.11 -24.43
CA ARG A 216 -6.28 0.84 -25.70
C ARG A 216 -5.52 2.05 -26.22
N MET A 217 -6.09 3.26 -26.06
CA MET A 217 -5.37 4.48 -26.40
C MET A 217 -4.11 4.64 -25.56
N LEU A 218 -4.20 4.40 -24.24
CA LEU A 218 -3.04 4.48 -23.35
C LEU A 218 -1.92 3.57 -23.84
N ARG A 219 -2.25 2.28 -24.06
CA ARG A 219 -1.30 1.25 -24.46
C ARG A 219 -0.67 1.53 -25.82
N GLU A 220 -1.48 1.87 -26.83
CA GLU A 220 -1.00 2.08 -28.19
C GLU A 220 -0.20 3.37 -28.31
N THR A 221 -0.68 4.48 -27.73
CA THR A 221 -0.06 5.81 -27.88
C THR A 221 1.21 5.95 -27.06
N PHE A 222 1.16 5.58 -25.76
CA PHE A 222 2.24 5.89 -24.83
C PHE A 222 3.15 4.68 -24.59
N PHE A 223 2.59 3.47 -24.55
CA PHE A 223 3.41 2.28 -24.27
C PHE A 223 3.91 1.56 -25.53
N SER A 224 3.48 2.02 -26.73
CA SER A 224 3.76 1.40 -28.02
C SER A 224 3.35 -0.08 -28.07
N ASP A 225 2.26 -0.41 -27.39
CA ASP A 225 1.76 -1.77 -27.21
C ASP A 225 0.31 -1.84 -27.65
N ARG A 226 0.05 -2.44 -28.81
CA ARG A 226 -1.31 -2.57 -29.32
C ARG A 226 -1.96 -3.80 -28.70
N THR A 227 -2.98 -3.58 -27.88
CA THR A 227 -3.80 -4.64 -27.30
C THR A 227 -5.22 -4.64 -27.83
N THR A 228 -5.79 -5.85 -27.98
CA THR A 228 -7.22 -6.06 -28.24
C THR A 228 -7.97 -6.59 -27.03
N ASP A 229 -7.27 -6.84 -25.94
CA ASP A 229 -7.82 -7.51 -24.78
C ASP A 229 -8.89 -6.64 -24.10
N ASP A 230 -9.72 -7.29 -23.29
CA ASP A 230 -10.68 -6.62 -22.42
C ASP A 230 -10.00 -6.42 -21.06
N CYS A 231 -9.66 -5.18 -20.73
CA CYS A 231 -8.92 -4.88 -19.51
C CYS A 231 -9.67 -5.25 -18.23
N PHE A 232 -11.00 -5.36 -18.24
CA PHE A 232 -11.75 -5.87 -17.09
C PHE A 232 -11.63 -7.38 -16.96
N ALA A 233 -11.69 -8.10 -18.08
CA ALA A 233 -11.52 -9.55 -18.10
C ALA A 233 -10.11 -9.98 -17.66
N THR A 234 -9.10 -9.15 -17.94
CA THR A 234 -7.71 -9.36 -17.50
C THR A 234 -7.38 -8.73 -16.15
N GLN A 235 -8.36 -8.12 -15.46
CA GLN A 235 -8.17 -7.44 -14.17
C GLN A 235 -7.09 -6.35 -14.20
N VAL A 236 -6.97 -5.65 -15.32
CA VAL A 236 -6.09 -4.49 -15.50
C VAL A 236 -6.84 -3.18 -15.24
N CYS A 237 -8.14 -3.14 -15.56
CA CYS A 237 -9.01 -2.02 -15.28
C CYS A 237 -9.84 -2.28 -14.03
N GLU A 238 -9.82 -1.32 -13.11
CA GLU A 238 -10.71 -1.29 -11.96
C GLU A 238 -11.49 0.04 -11.92
N VAL A 239 -12.73 -0.02 -11.44
CA VAL A 239 -13.59 1.15 -11.25
C VAL A 239 -13.98 1.23 -9.79
N PHE A 240 -13.64 2.32 -9.13
CA PHE A 240 -13.95 2.57 -7.74
C PHE A 240 -15.02 3.64 -7.62
N TYR A 241 -16.00 3.38 -6.77
CA TYR A 241 -17.06 4.31 -6.44
C TYR A 241 -16.88 4.82 -5.02
N ALA A 242 -16.92 6.14 -4.82
CA ALA A 242 -16.66 6.74 -3.50
C ALA A 242 -17.70 6.37 -2.41
N SER A 243 -18.88 5.90 -2.79
CA SER A 243 -19.95 5.46 -1.89
C SER A 243 -20.48 4.08 -2.29
N PRO A 244 -20.85 3.23 -1.30
CA PRO A 244 -21.50 1.94 -1.55
C PRO A 244 -22.83 2.04 -2.28
N ASN A 245 -23.50 3.20 -2.25
CA ASN A 245 -24.73 3.40 -3.00
C ASN A 245 -24.43 3.82 -4.45
N GLU A 246 -24.08 2.81 -5.26
CA GLU A 246 -23.64 2.98 -6.64
C GLU A 246 -24.73 3.46 -7.62
N SER A 247 -25.97 3.59 -7.15
CA SER A 247 -27.08 4.06 -7.98
C SER A 247 -27.10 5.58 -8.17
N ASN A 248 -26.41 6.32 -7.30
CA ASN A 248 -26.37 7.78 -7.36
C ASN A 248 -25.08 8.28 -8.05
N PRO A 249 -25.14 9.44 -8.72
CA PRO A 249 -23.96 10.20 -9.14
C PRO A 249 -22.96 10.40 -7.99
N GLN A 250 -21.70 10.04 -8.21
CA GLN A 250 -20.65 10.15 -7.20
C GLN A 250 -19.26 10.22 -7.82
N GLN A 251 -18.28 10.65 -7.03
CA GLN A 251 -16.89 10.54 -7.45
C GLN A 251 -16.59 9.08 -7.81
N THR A 252 -16.04 8.90 -9.01
CA THR A 252 -15.75 7.59 -9.58
C THR A 252 -14.35 7.63 -10.15
N ASP A 253 -13.58 6.63 -9.81
CA ASP A 253 -12.18 6.54 -10.17
C ASP A 253 -11.98 5.35 -11.10
N VAL A 254 -11.13 5.52 -12.12
CA VAL A 254 -10.72 4.44 -13.02
C VAL A 254 -9.23 4.23 -12.90
N TYR A 255 -8.84 3.03 -12.53
CA TYR A 255 -7.44 2.65 -12.43
C TYR A 255 -7.04 1.70 -13.56
N PHE A 256 -5.99 2.06 -14.30
CA PHE A 256 -5.34 1.20 -15.30
C PHE A 256 -4.03 0.67 -14.72
N ALA A 257 -4.07 -0.45 -14.00
CA ALA A 257 -2.97 -0.92 -13.14
C ALA A 257 -1.65 -1.18 -13.91
N ASP A 258 -1.72 -1.63 -15.15
CA ASP A 258 -0.54 -1.90 -15.98
C ASP A 258 0.09 -0.65 -16.64
N SER A 259 -0.55 0.50 -16.47
CA SER A 259 -0.19 1.78 -17.07
C SER A 259 -0.07 2.91 -16.04
N GLY A 260 -0.65 2.72 -14.84
CA GLY A 260 -0.41 3.54 -13.64
C GLY A 260 -1.12 4.85 -13.76
N VAL A 261 -2.23 4.79 -14.49
CA VAL A 261 -3.05 5.93 -14.78
C VAL A 261 -4.28 5.77 -13.93
N TYR A 262 -4.45 6.70 -13.00
CA TYR A 262 -5.65 6.85 -12.21
C TYR A 262 -6.39 8.08 -12.72
N LEU A 263 -7.63 7.88 -13.17
CA LEU A 263 -8.49 8.96 -13.63
C LEU A 263 -9.63 9.13 -12.64
N VAL A 264 -9.71 10.31 -12.03
CA VAL A 264 -10.77 10.63 -11.06
C VAL A 264 -11.81 11.51 -11.72
N PHE A 265 -13.06 11.07 -11.73
CA PHE A 265 -14.18 11.81 -12.30
C PHE A 265 -15.10 12.35 -11.20
N SER A 266 -15.59 13.58 -11.39
CA SER A 266 -16.61 14.17 -10.53
C SER A 266 -17.93 13.39 -10.64
N PRO A 267 -18.89 13.58 -9.71
CA PRO A 267 -20.23 13.01 -9.83
C PRO A 267 -20.89 13.27 -11.19
N GLU A 268 -20.63 14.43 -11.79
CA GLU A 268 -21.17 14.86 -13.07
C GLU A 268 -20.42 14.26 -14.27
N GLY A 269 -19.32 13.52 -14.07
CA GLY A 269 -18.56 12.88 -15.15
C GLY A 269 -17.45 13.74 -15.76
N HIS A 270 -17.02 14.80 -15.06
CA HIS A 270 -15.87 15.60 -15.47
C HIS A 270 -14.57 15.06 -14.88
N LEU A 271 -13.50 14.99 -15.69
CA LEU A 271 -12.19 14.61 -15.18
C LEU A 271 -11.70 15.67 -14.16
N SER A 272 -11.48 15.24 -12.94
CA SER A 272 -11.15 16.09 -11.78
C SER A 272 -9.69 15.98 -11.36
N TYR A 273 -9.12 14.77 -11.42
CA TYR A 273 -7.69 14.52 -11.19
C TYR A 273 -7.17 13.45 -12.15
N VAL A 274 -5.88 13.55 -12.45
CA VAL A 274 -5.11 12.45 -13.02
C VAL A 274 -3.95 12.17 -12.08
N VAL A 275 -3.77 10.92 -11.69
CA VAL A 275 -2.58 10.45 -10.99
C VAL A 275 -1.82 9.53 -11.94
N LEU A 276 -0.52 9.76 -12.05
CA LEU A 276 0.42 8.88 -12.70
C LEU A 276 1.30 8.24 -11.64
N GLU A 277 1.25 6.92 -11.57
CA GLU A 277 2.11 6.10 -10.74
C GLU A 277 3.15 5.39 -11.62
N PRO A 278 4.36 5.15 -11.11
CA PRO A 278 5.35 4.37 -11.81
C PRO A 278 4.89 2.92 -11.88
N VAL A 279 4.37 2.52 -13.03
CA VAL A 279 3.94 1.13 -13.18
C VAL A 279 5.08 0.19 -13.33
N ARG A 280 5.00 -0.80 -12.45
CA ARG A 280 5.97 -1.86 -12.28
C ARG A 280 5.44 -3.20 -12.78
N LEU A 281 4.24 -3.25 -13.37
CA LEU A 281 3.60 -4.48 -13.81
C LEU A 281 4.45 -5.18 -14.87
N ALA A 282 5.18 -6.17 -14.40
CA ALA A 282 6.00 -7.03 -15.20
C ALA A 282 5.13 -8.11 -15.82
N LYS A 283 5.50 -8.58 -17.02
CA LYS A 283 4.73 -9.62 -17.72
C LYS A 283 4.48 -10.87 -16.85
N PHE A 284 5.41 -11.21 -15.96
CA PHE A 284 5.25 -12.38 -15.08
C PHE A 284 4.10 -12.24 -14.07
N GLU A 285 3.64 -11.03 -13.74
CA GLU A 285 2.58 -10.76 -12.77
C GLU A 285 1.16 -10.87 -13.35
N THR A 286 1.03 -10.81 -14.68
CA THR A 286 -0.27 -10.72 -15.37
C THR A 286 -1.14 -11.97 -15.27
N SER A 287 -0.56 -13.12 -14.95
CA SER A 287 -1.29 -14.35 -14.67
C SER A 287 -0.42 -15.25 -13.80
N VAL A 288 -0.76 -15.32 -12.52
CA VAL A 288 0.02 -16.07 -11.54
C VAL A 288 -0.83 -17.03 -10.74
N THR A 289 -0.19 -18.03 -10.17
CA THR A 289 -0.75 -18.90 -9.15
C THR A 289 0.07 -18.75 -7.88
N LEU A 290 -0.61 -18.49 -6.77
CA LEU A 290 -0.02 -18.41 -5.45
C LEU A 290 -0.26 -19.71 -4.69
N GLN A 291 0.81 -20.30 -4.19
CA GLN A 291 0.79 -21.43 -3.27
C GLN A 291 1.43 -20.97 -1.97
N LEU A 292 0.70 -21.00 -0.85
CA LEU A 292 1.23 -20.54 0.44
C LEU A 292 1.86 -21.67 1.27
N LEU A 293 1.46 -22.92 1.03
CA LEU A 293 1.91 -24.09 1.77
C LEU A 293 2.57 -25.12 0.88
N ASP A 294 3.58 -25.82 1.40
CA ASP A 294 4.15 -27.01 0.76
C ASP A 294 3.26 -28.25 0.92
N ALA A 295 3.66 -29.37 0.31
CA ALA A 295 2.94 -30.63 0.40
C ALA A 295 2.88 -31.22 1.83
N ALA A 296 3.68 -30.70 2.76
CA ALA A 296 3.67 -31.07 4.17
C ALA A 296 2.88 -30.08 5.04
N GLY A 297 2.20 -29.10 4.44
CA GLY A 297 1.42 -28.07 5.13
C GLY A 297 2.26 -27.01 5.82
N LYS A 298 3.55 -26.87 5.48
CA LYS A 298 4.42 -25.81 6.02
C LYS A 298 4.36 -24.56 5.16
N VAL A 299 4.49 -23.39 5.79
CA VAL A 299 4.56 -22.09 5.10
C VAL A 299 5.76 -22.08 4.15
N ALA A 300 5.46 -22.07 2.86
CA ALA A 300 6.43 -22.10 1.77
C ALA A 300 5.83 -21.35 0.57
N PRO A 301 5.74 -20.00 0.65
CA PRO A 301 5.12 -19.21 -0.39
C PRO A 301 5.87 -19.42 -1.71
N LYS A 302 5.09 -19.72 -2.74
CA LYS A 302 5.54 -19.93 -4.10
C LYS A 302 4.61 -19.21 -5.06
N LEU A 303 5.19 -18.40 -5.92
CA LEU A 303 4.51 -17.75 -7.03
C LEU A 303 4.96 -18.40 -8.34
N THR A 304 4.00 -18.83 -9.15
CA THR A 304 4.26 -19.39 -10.49
C THR A 304 3.55 -18.53 -11.54
N SER A 305 4.26 -18.10 -12.57
CA SER A 305 3.67 -17.31 -13.65
C SER A 305 3.24 -18.21 -14.82
N ALA A 306 1.98 -18.09 -15.25
CA ALA A 306 1.50 -18.68 -16.50
C ALA A 306 1.95 -17.83 -17.71
N SER A 307 1.99 -16.51 -17.55
CA SER A 307 2.42 -15.56 -18.59
C SER A 307 3.92 -15.62 -18.90
N LYS A 308 4.71 -16.17 -17.98
CA LYS A 308 6.15 -16.43 -18.16
C LYS A 308 6.49 -17.88 -17.76
N PRO A 309 6.37 -18.85 -18.68
CA PRO A 309 6.70 -20.24 -18.39
C PRO A 309 8.12 -20.40 -17.85
N GLY A 310 8.25 -21.08 -16.71
CA GLY A 310 9.52 -21.27 -16.01
C GLY A 310 9.80 -20.24 -14.90
N CYS A 311 9.06 -19.13 -14.85
CA CYS A 311 9.10 -18.21 -13.72
C CYS A 311 8.42 -18.85 -12.51
N ASN A 312 9.26 -19.32 -11.59
CA ASN A 312 8.87 -19.82 -10.27
C ASN A 312 9.66 -19.04 -9.23
N ILE A 313 8.98 -18.39 -8.30
CA ILE A 313 9.59 -17.60 -7.24
C ILE A 313 9.22 -18.26 -5.92
N ASP A 314 10.23 -18.60 -5.12
CA ASP A 314 10.07 -19.21 -3.80
C ASP A 314 11.22 -18.79 -2.89
N LEU A 315 11.07 -19.00 -1.59
CA LEU A 315 12.07 -18.62 -0.58
C LEU A 315 13.24 -19.59 -0.45
N THR A 316 13.58 -20.35 -1.51
CA THR A 316 14.69 -21.33 -1.48
C THR A 316 16.08 -20.68 -1.64
N GLY A 317 16.20 -19.36 -1.44
CA GLY A 317 17.46 -18.63 -1.61
C GLY A 317 17.85 -18.44 -3.08
N LYS A 318 16.85 -18.22 -3.94
CA LYS A 318 17.05 -17.87 -5.36
C LYS A 318 17.89 -16.59 -5.47
N ALA A 319 18.89 -16.57 -6.36
CA ALA A 319 19.66 -15.35 -6.59
C ALA A 319 18.87 -14.34 -7.45
N TRP A 320 19.20 -13.06 -7.37
CA TRP A 320 18.61 -12.04 -8.25
C TRP A 320 18.76 -12.39 -9.74
N GLN A 321 19.94 -12.86 -10.16
CA GLN A 321 20.18 -13.28 -11.54
C GLN A 321 19.29 -14.43 -11.99
N ASP A 322 18.98 -15.36 -11.08
CA ASP A 322 18.09 -16.49 -11.36
C ASP A 322 16.64 -16.01 -11.58
N PHE A 323 16.19 -15.01 -10.82
CA PHE A 323 14.91 -14.35 -11.03
C PHE A 323 14.89 -13.62 -12.38
N GLN A 324 15.89 -12.79 -12.67
CA GLN A 324 15.95 -12.04 -13.93
C GLN A 324 15.88 -12.99 -15.13
N THR A 325 16.65 -14.08 -15.09
CA THR A 325 16.71 -15.05 -16.19
C THR A 325 15.39 -15.80 -16.37
N ALA A 326 14.71 -16.17 -15.27
CA ALA A 326 13.49 -16.97 -15.33
C ALA A 326 12.21 -16.14 -15.56
N CYS A 327 12.14 -14.95 -14.97
CA CYS A 327 10.92 -14.15 -14.83
C CYS A 327 10.88 -12.91 -15.72
N VAL A 328 12.03 -12.35 -16.10
CA VAL A 328 12.08 -11.16 -16.97
C VAL A 328 12.31 -11.62 -18.41
N SER A 329 11.57 -11.03 -19.36
CA SER A 329 11.77 -11.36 -20.77
C SER A 329 12.94 -10.59 -21.35
N ALA A 330 13.74 -11.22 -22.21
CA ALA A 330 14.93 -10.59 -22.77
C ALA A 330 14.63 -9.35 -23.63
N ASP A 331 13.43 -9.30 -24.19
CA ASP A 331 12.85 -8.18 -24.94
C ASP A 331 12.11 -7.16 -24.06
N ASP A 332 11.94 -7.47 -22.77
CA ASP A 332 11.29 -6.60 -21.80
C ASP A 332 12.32 -6.00 -20.84
N THR A 333 13.17 -5.13 -21.40
CA THR A 333 14.16 -4.37 -20.62
C THR A 333 13.49 -3.38 -19.65
N ARG A 334 12.20 -3.09 -19.84
CA ARG A 334 11.44 -2.10 -19.07
C ARG A 334 10.97 -2.63 -17.71
N THR A 335 10.69 -3.94 -17.60
CA THR A 335 10.30 -4.57 -16.32
C THR A 335 11.24 -4.20 -15.17
N LEU A 336 12.57 -4.27 -15.39
CA LEU A 336 13.55 -3.99 -14.34
C LEU A 336 13.85 -2.50 -14.17
N THR A 337 13.69 -1.69 -15.21
CA THR A 337 13.85 -0.24 -15.06
C THR A 337 12.69 0.34 -14.24
N ARG A 338 11.49 -0.26 -14.37
CA ARG A 338 10.28 0.24 -13.74
C ARG A 338 9.99 -0.30 -12.35
N ALA A 339 10.74 -1.29 -11.86
CA ALA A 339 10.64 -1.72 -10.47
C ALA A 339 11.22 -0.65 -9.52
N THR A 340 10.66 -0.52 -8.32
CA THR A 340 11.26 0.31 -7.28
C THR A 340 12.23 -0.52 -6.46
N TYR A 341 13.37 0.09 -6.13
CA TYR A 341 14.44 -0.50 -5.36
C TYR A 341 14.53 0.24 -4.04
N ASP A 342 13.90 -0.31 -3.02
CA ASP A 342 13.89 0.28 -1.69
C ASP A 342 14.95 -0.40 -0.82
N VAL A 343 15.97 0.34 -0.44
CA VAL A 343 17.10 -0.21 0.30
C VAL A 343 16.80 -0.08 1.78
N HIS A 344 16.79 -1.22 2.48
CA HIS A 344 16.53 -1.26 3.91
C HIS A 344 17.50 -0.35 4.66
N SER A 345 17.06 0.22 5.78
CA SER A 345 17.87 1.14 6.60
C SER A 345 19.21 0.56 7.05
N ALA A 346 19.30 -0.77 7.23
CA ALA A 346 20.53 -1.49 7.54
C ALA A 346 21.51 -1.64 6.35
N ARG A 347 21.07 -1.28 5.14
CA ARG A 347 21.84 -1.24 3.88
C ARG A 347 22.38 -2.59 3.43
N ASP A 348 21.86 -3.67 3.98
CA ASP A 348 22.22 -5.06 3.68
C ASP A 348 21.12 -5.81 2.91
N ALA A 349 19.96 -5.20 2.70
CA ALA A 349 18.88 -5.74 1.91
C ALA A 349 18.24 -4.66 1.01
N VAL A 350 17.60 -5.12 -0.06
CA VAL A 350 16.82 -4.29 -0.97
C VAL A 350 15.50 -5.00 -1.29
N ASP A 351 14.41 -4.26 -1.19
CA ASP A 351 13.10 -4.64 -1.67
C ASP A 351 12.96 -4.23 -3.13
N VAL A 352 12.68 -5.21 -3.98
CA VAL A 352 12.32 -4.98 -5.37
C VAL A 352 10.80 -5.03 -5.45
N ASN A 353 10.19 -3.85 -5.51
CA ASN A 353 8.75 -3.68 -5.56
C ASN A 353 8.29 -3.71 -7.01
N PHE A 354 7.46 -4.70 -7.35
CA PHE A 354 6.66 -4.74 -8.57
C PHE A 354 5.22 -4.28 -8.25
N ASN A 355 4.25 -4.53 -9.13
CA ASN A 355 2.89 -4.06 -8.92
C ASN A 355 2.17 -4.88 -7.84
N GLY A 356 2.15 -6.20 -8.01
CA GLY A 356 1.45 -7.14 -7.12
C GLY A 356 2.38 -7.90 -6.18
N VAL A 357 3.71 -7.72 -6.29
CA VAL A 357 4.68 -8.49 -5.51
C VAL A 357 5.89 -7.64 -5.12
N THR A 358 6.35 -7.81 -3.88
CA THR A 358 7.67 -7.33 -3.46
C THR A 358 8.59 -8.51 -3.16
N LEU A 359 9.80 -8.43 -3.68
CA LEU A 359 10.84 -9.43 -3.51
C LEU A 359 12.02 -8.84 -2.75
N SER A 360 12.31 -9.36 -1.56
CA SER A 360 13.38 -8.86 -0.69
C SER A 360 14.66 -9.67 -0.90
N TYR A 361 15.73 -9.00 -1.32
CA TYR A 361 17.03 -9.62 -1.58
C TYR A 361 18.07 -9.19 -0.54
N LEU A 362 18.70 -10.17 0.10
CA LEU A 362 19.75 -9.95 1.10
C LEU A 362 21.12 -10.00 0.44
N ARG A 363 21.90 -8.96 0.69
CA ARG A 363 23.29 -8.82 0.28
C ARG A 363 24.23 -9.40 1.33
N ARG A 364 25.25 -10.13 0.86
CA ARG A 364 26.32 -10.62 1.75
C ARG A 364 27.36 -9.53 1.99
N THR A 365 27.07 -8.62 2.91
CA THR A 365 27.93 -7.47 3.28
C THR A 365 29.33 -7.87 3.78
N SER A 366 29.54 -9.12 4.19
CA SER A 366 30.89 -9.66 4.47
C SER A 366 31.80 -9.79 3.24
N LYS A 367 31.25 -9.69 2.02
CA LYS A 367 31.98 -9.86 0.75
C LYS A 367 31.78 -8.71 -0.24
N THR A 368 30.84 -7.80 0.04
CA THR A 368 30.43 -6.71 -0.86
C THR A 368 30.17 -5.45 -0.04
N THR A 369 30.21 -4.28 -0.69
CA THR A 369 29.88 -3.00 -0.05
C THR A 369 28.38 -2.93 0.31
N LEU A 370 28.05 -2.05 1.25
CA LEU A 370 26.67 -1.67 1.57
C LEU A 370 25.96 -1.10 0.33
N LEU A 371 24.64 -1.29 0.27
CA LEU A 371 23.77 -0.78 -0.78
C LEU A 371 23.60 0.75 -0.66
N LYS A 372 23.61 1.47 -1.79
CA LYS A 372 23.18 2.88 -1.87
C LYS A 372 21.67 3.00 -2.06
N ASP A 373 21.08 4.17 -1.79
CA ASP A 373 19.65 4.40 -2.07
C ASP A 373 19.33 4.16 -3.54
N GLY A 374 18.22 3.46 -3.81
CA GLY A 374 17.83 3.06 -5.17
C GLY A 374 18.71 1.99 -5.81
N GLU A 375 19.73 1.45 -5.11
CA GLU A 375 20.62 0.45 -5.69
C GLU A 375 19.90 -0.89 -5.89
N ARG A 376 20.07 -1.46 -7.09
CA ARG A 376 19.51 -2.78 -7.43
C ARG A 376 20.22 -3.92 -6.67
N PRO A 377 19.55 -5.07 -6.47
CA PRO A 377 20.23 -6.25 -5.97
C PRO A 377 21.40 -6.64 -6.89
N GLY A 378 22.50 -7.08 -6.28
CA GLY A 378 23.59 -7.70 -7.00
C GLY A 378 23.18 -9.09 -7.50
N ASN A 379 23.78 -9.56 -8.59
CA ASN A 379 23.44 -10.84 -9.22
C ASN A 379 23.41 -12.04 -8.25
N THR A 380 24.24 -11.99 -7.20
CA THR A 380 24.37 -13.06 -6.19
C THR A 380 23.55 -12.84 -4.94
N ASP A 381 22.88 -11.70 -4.79
CA ASP A 381 22.05 -11.38 -3.63
C ASP A 381 20.86 -12.34 -3.59
N LYS A 382 20.45 -12.72 -2.39
CA LYS A 382 19.61 -13.90 -2.16
C LYS A 382 18.22 -13.51 -1.69
N LEU A 383 17.20 -14.01 -2.39
CA LEU A 383 15.81 -13.82 -2.01
C LEU A 383 15.59 -14.41 -0.61
N PHE A 384 15.10 -13.58 0.32
CA PHE A 384 14.81 -13.98 1.70
C PHE A 384 13.40 -13.58 2.15
N GLY A 385 12.76 -12.66 1.44
CA GLY A 385 11.41 -12.19 1.72
C GLY A 385 10.57 -12.11 0.45
N MET A 386 9.27 -12.35 0.60
CA MET A 386 8.27 -12.16 -0.45
C MET A 386 7.00 -11.62 0.20
N SER A 387 6.41 -10.59 -0.38
CA SER A 387 5.07 -10.12 -0.03
C SER A 387 4.23 -9.96 -1.29
N PHE A 388 2.91 -10.04 -1.12
CA PHE A 388 1.95 -9.98 -2.21
C PHE A 388 0.89 -8.93 -1.88
N TYR A 389 0.47 -8.19 -2.90
CA TYR A 389 -0.58 -7.17 -2.82
C TYR A 389 -1.84 -7.68 -3.49
N ARG A 390 -2.97 -7.04 -3.17
CA ARG A 390 -4.28 -7.42 -3.72
C ARG A 390 -4.35 -7.28 -5.24
N ASP A 391 -3.55 -6.37 -5.78
CA ASP A 391 -3.51 -6.06 -7.21
C ASP A 391 -2.73 -7.11 -8.02
N LEU A 392 -2.19 -8.13 -7.34
CA LEU A 392 -1.66 -9.31 -8.01
C LEU A 392 -2.81 -10.13 -8.59
N ASN A 393 -2.80 -10.34 -9.91
CA ASN A 393 -3.75 -11.21 -10.60
C ASN A 393 -3.46 -12.70 -10.29
N ALA A 394 -3.72 -13.07 -9.04
CA ALA A 394 -3.65 -14.40 -8.49
C ALA A 394 -5.06 -14.78 -7.99
N PRO A 395 -5.63 -15.91 -8.41
CA PRO A 395 -6.80 -16.44 -7.73
C PRO A 395 -6.38 -16.83 -6.31
N VAL A 396 -6.81 -16.04 -5.33
CA VAL A 396 -6.66 -16.36 -3.90
C VAL A 396 -7.95 -16.97 -3.42
N ALA A 397 -7.88 -18.12 -2.75
CA ALA A 397 -9.05 -18.73 -2.15
C ALA A 397 -9.63 -17.79 -1.07
N GLU A 398 -10.89 -17.41 -1.23
CA GLU A 398 -11.64 -16.71 -0.18
C GLU A 398 -11.97 -17.68 0.96
N PHE A 399 -11.96 -17.18 2.20
CA PHE A 399 -12.20 -18.00 3.36
C PHE A 399 -13.69 -18.19 3.58
N VAL A 400 -14.10 -19.34 4.09
CA VAL A 400 -15.44 -19.50 4.66
C VAL A 400 -15.34 -19.21 6.15
N PRO A 401 -15.85 -18.06 6.65
CA PRO A 401 -15.70 -17.67 8.07
C PRO A 401 -16.14 -18.77 9.03
N ALA A 402 -17.24 -19.46 8.74
CA ALA A 402 -17.73 -20.58 9.56
C ALA A 402 -16.70 -21.71 9.72
N ASN A 403 -16.02 -22.10 8.64
CA ASN A 403 -15.01 -23.16 8.67
C ASN A 403 -13.78 -22.72 9.47
N LEU A 404 -13.33 -21.49 9.24
CA LEU A 404 -12.18 -20.92 9.93
C LEU A 404 -12.44 -20.75 11.43
N GLY A 405 -13.63 -20.28 11.80
CA GLY A 405 -14.06 -20.18 13.19
C GLY A 405 -14.12 -21.53 13.89
N ALA A 406 -14.65 -22.57 13.22
CA ALA A 406 -14.66 -23.92 13.75
C ALA A 406 -13.25 -24.48 13.99
N LEU A 407 -12.33 -24.26 13.04
CA LEU A 407 -10.93 -24.68 13.17
C LEU A 407 -10.22 -23.93 14.30
N TYR A 408 -10.36 -22.61 14.36
CA TYR A 408 -9.73 -21.80 15.39
C TYR A 408 -10.23 -22.19 16.78
N LYS A 409 -11.55 -22.34 16.94
CA LYS A 409 -12.18 -22.85 18.17
C LYS A 409 -11.58 -24.19 18.60
N ALA A 410 -11.54 -25.17 17.71
CA ALA A 410 -11.01 -26.49 18.04
C ALA A 410 -9.53 -26.43 18.47
N ARG A 411 -8.71 -25.60 17.81
CA ARG A 411 -7.29 -25.46 18.14
C ARG A 411 -7.07 -24.75 19.47
N ILE A 412 -7.79 -23.67 19.76
CA ILE A 412 -7.59 -22.96 21.03
C ILE A 412 -8.06 -23.79 22.22
N GLU A 413 -9.16 -24.54 22.08
CA GLU A 413 -9.64 -25.48 23.12
C GLU A 413 -8.62 -26.60 23.37
N ALA A 414 -8.08 -27.19 22.29
CA ALA A 414 -7.03 -28.20 22.39
C ALA A 414 -5.77 -27.64 23.07
N ARG A 415 -5.38 -26.40 22.74
CA ARG A 415 -4.21 -25.74 23.32
C ARG A 415 -4.39 -25.41 24.80
N LEU A 416 -5.56 -24.90 25.19
CA LEU A 416 -5.91 -24.65 26.59
C LEU A 416 -5.89 -25.93 27.42
N LYS A 417 -6.43 -27.02 26.87
CA LYS A 417 -6.38 -28.34 27.51
C LYS A 417 -4.94 -28.86 27.64
N ALA A 418 -4.12 -28.71 26.60
CA ALA A 418 -2.73 -29.15 26.61
C ALA A 418 -1.90 -28.37 27.65
N LEU A 419 -2.16 -27.08 27.82
CA LEU A 419 -1.46 -26.22 28.77
C LEU A 419 -1.61 -26.71 30.22
N VAL A 420 -2.82 -27.10 30.61
CA VAL A 420 -3.14 -27.49 31.99
C VAL A 420 -3.04 -29.00 32.24
N GLY A 421 -2.72 -29.78 31.19
CA GLY A 421 -2.56 -31.23 31.23
C GLY A 421 -3.82 -32.00 31.66
N GLU A 422 -3.64 -33.24 32.13
CA GLU A 422 -4.74 -34.10 32.62
C GLU A 422 -5.26 -33.73 34.01
N SER A 423 -5.02 -32.50 34.47
CA SER A 423 -5.57 -32.01 35.73
C SER A 423 -7.09 -31.89 35.61
N SER A 424 -7.78 -32.99 35.88
CA SER A 424 -9.23 -33.22 35.66
C SER A 424 -10.17 -32.27 36.40
N GLY A 425 -9.62 -31.40 37.27
CA GLY A 425 -10.34 -30.34 37.96
C GLY A 425 -9.99 -28.90 37.51
N HIS A 426 -9.09 -28.71 36.54
CA HIS A 426 -8.77 -27.37 36.06
C HIS A 426 -9.86 -26.89 35.07
N PRO A 427 -10.46 -25.70 35.22
CA PRO A 427 -11.54 -25.23 34.34
C PRO A 427 -11.19 -25.22 32.84
N PHE A 428 -9.93 -24.95 32.48
CA PHE A 428 -9.45 -25.05 31.09
C PHE A 428 -9.33 -26.47 30.51
N ALA A 429 -9.33 -27.53 31.33
CA ALA A 429 -9.29 -28.91 30.82
C ALA A 429 -10.59 -29.31 30.11
N SER A 430 -11.68 -28.61 30.39
CA SER A 430 -13.02 -28.80 29.81
C SER A 430 -13.62 -27.51 29.26
N TYR A 431 -12.80 -26.47 29.08
CA TYR A 431 -13.29 -25.18 28.58
C TYR A 431 -13.71 -25.31 27.12
N VAL A 432 -14.92 -24.87 26.86
CA VAL A 432 -15.48 -24.77 25.52
C VAL A 432 -15.63 -23.29 25.24
N VAL A 433 -15.07 -22.85 24.12
CA VAL A 433 -15.29 -21.49 23.64
C VAL A 433 -16.75 -21.39 23.24
N ASP A 434 -17.52 -20.66 24.04
CA ASP A 434 -18.87 -20.30 23.68
C ASP A 434 -18.80 -19.12 22.71
N LEU A 435 -19.24 -19.43 21.50
CA LEU A 435 -19.33 -18.49 20.41
C LEU A 435 -20.73 -17.84 20.37
N GLY A 436 -21.70 -18.31 21.15
CA GLY A 436 -23.07 -17.81 21.15
C GLY A 436 -23.89 -18.29 19.94
N SER A 437 -25.09 -17.72 19.76
CA SER A 437 -26.04 -18.04 18.68
C SER A 437 -25.77 -17.27 17.37
N ALA A 438 -24.55 -16.79 17.20
CA ALA A 438 -24.20 -15.95 16.07
C ALA A 438 -23.76 -16.79 14.88
N ASP A 439 -24.27 -16.44 13.71
CA ASP A 439 -24.02 -17.15 12.46
C ASP A 439 -22.78 -16.55 11.78
N LEU A 440 -21.65 -17.25 11.89
CA LEU A 440 -20.54 -17.00 10.97
C LEU A 440 -21.02 -17.29 9.55
N SER A 441 -20.70 -16.40 8.61
CA SER A 441 -21.05 -16.59 7.21
C SER A 441 -20.55 -17.95 6.70
N SER A 442 -21.43 -18.67 6.02
CA SER A 442 -21.11 -19.88 5.25
C SER A 442 -20.71 -19.56 3.81
N SER A 443 -20.76 -18.30 3.41
CA SER A 443 -20.30 -17.84 2.11
C SER A 443 -18.83 -17.44 2.16
N PRO A 444 -18.07 -17.65 1.06
CA PRO A 444 -16.72 -17.12 0.94
C PRO A 444 -16.66 -15.62 1.21
N ALA A 445 -15.64 -15.19 1.94
CA ALA A 445 -15.41 -13.80 2.32
C ALA A 445 -13.90 -13.51 2.49
N PRO A 446 -13.47 -12.25 2.33
CA PRO A 446 -12.12 -11.83 2.67
C PRO A 446 -11.77 -12.09 4.14
N ILE A 447 -10.48 -12.32 4.45
CA ILE A 447 -10.02 -12.53 5.83
C ILE A 447 -10.34 -11.32 6.75
N GLY A 448 -10.35 -10.10 6.19
CA GLY A 448 -10.73 -8.89 6.92
C GLY A 448 -12.23 -8.81 7.25
N ALA A 449 -13.06 -9.65 6.61
CA ALA A 449 -14.50 -9.74 6.82
C ALA A 449 -14.90 -10.91 7.74
N ILE A 450 -13.96 -11.44 8.55
CA ILE A 450 -14.27 -12.40 9.62
C ILE A 450 -14.85 -11.62 10.81
N THR A 451 -16.00 -11.01 10.59
CA THR A 451 -16.78 -10.33 11.60
C THR A 451 -17.85 -11.27 12.16
N TRP A 452 -18.09 -11.13 13.45
CA TRP A 452 -18.97 -11.92 14.28
C TRP A 452 -20.13 -11.04 14.69
N THR A 453 -21.36 -11.33 14.26
CA THR A 453 -22.52 -10.53 14.68
C THR A 453 -23.14 -11.08 15.97
N LEU A 454 -22.95 -10.39 17.10
CA LEU A 454 -23.60 -10.72 18.37
C LEU A 454 -24.57 -9.59 18.75
N ASP A 455 -25.84 -9.91 18.95
CA ASP A 455 -26.91 -8.95 19.30
C ASP A 455 -27.00 -7.74 18.34
N GLY A 456 -26.69 -7.95 17.06
CA GLY A 456 -26.71 -6.91 16.02
C GLY A 456 -25.44 -6.06 15.92
N ASN A 457 -24.41 -6.33 16.71
CA ASN A 457 -23.11 -5.67 16.63
C ASN A 457 -22.06 -6.59 16.02
N GLU A 458 -21.18 -6.05 15.17
CA GLU A 458 -20.05 -6.78 14.59
C GLU A 458 -18.83 -6.75 15.51
N TYR A 459 -18.20 -7.90 15.70
CA TYR A 459 -16.97 -8.08 16.48
C TYR A 459 -15.93 -8.85 15.67
N ASN A 460 -14.65 -8.65 15.94
CA ASN A 460 -13.61 -9.52 15.38
C ASN A 460 -13.64 -10.89 16.09
N LEU A 461 -13.63 -11.99 15.32
CA LEU A 461 -13.62 -13.35 15.88
C LEU A 461 -12.48 -13.57 16.90
N VAL A 462 -11.28 -13.09 16.60
CA VAL A 462 -10.11 -13.26 17.49
C VAL A 462 -10.34 -12.54 18.81
N ASP A 463 -10.92 -11.34 18.78
CA ASP A 463 -11.21 -10.55 19.98
C ASP A 463 -12.27 -11.22 20.85
N VAL A 464 -13.31 -11.80 20.25
CA VAL A 464 -14.36 -12.52 21.00
C VAL A 464 -13.78 -13.74 21.71
N VAL A 465 -12.98 -14.55 21.01
CA VAL A 465 -12.33 -15.73 21.58
C VAL A 465 -11.32 -15.31 22.66
N ALA A 466 -10.50 -14.30 22.39
CA ALA A 466 -9.54 -13.78 23.36
C ALA A 466 -10.24 -13.27 24.62
N ALA A 467 -11.31 -12.47 24.49
CA ALA A 467 -12.09 -11.97 25.61
C ALA A 467 -12.72 -13.11 26.42
N GLY A 468 -13.26 -14.14 25.76
CA GLY A 468 -13.82 -15.32 26.42
C GLY A 468 -12.78 -16.08 27.24
N VAL A 469 -11.60 -16.32 26.66
CA VAL A 469 -10.50 -17.02 27.34
C VAL A 469 -9.93 -16.19 28.49
N LEU A 470 -9.75 -14.89 28.31
CA LEU A 470 -9.28 -13.97 29.35
C LEU A 470 -10.29 -13.82 30.49
N GLY A 471 -11.58 -13.78 30.18
CA GLY A 471 -12.66 -13.79 31.18
C GLY A 471 -12.64 -15.08 32.01
N ALA A 472 -12.50 -16.23 31.35
CA ALA A 472 -12.36 -17.52 32.02
C ALA A 472 -11.08 -17.60 32.87
N TYR A 473 -9.95 -17.06 32.39
CA TYR A 473 -8.72 -16.93 33.17
C TYR A 473 -8.92 -16.05 34.42
N GLY A 474 -9.64 -14.93 34.28
CA GLY A 474 -9.94 -14.01 35.37
C GLY A 474 -10.65 -14.68 36.54
N ALA A 475 -11.54 -15.62 36.25
CA ALA A 475 -12.33 -16.39 37.21
C ALA A 475 -11.55 -17.51 37.92
N LEU A 476 -10.32 -17.82 37.50
CA LEU A 476 -9.48 -18.86 38.11
C LEU A 476 -8.96 -18.47 39.50
N THR A 477 -8.78 -19.47 40.38
CA THR A 477 -8.08 -19.29 41.66
C THR A 477 -6.59 -19.01 41.43
N PRO A 478 -5.85 -18.47 42.44
CA PRO A 478 -4.41 -18.24 42.31
C PRO A 478 -3.60 -19.51 41.96
N GLU A 479 -4.01 -20.67 42.45
CA GLU A 479 -3.40 -21.98 42.15
C GLU A 479 -3.63 -22.37 40.69
N GLN A 480 -4.84 -22.18 40.19
CA GLN A 480 -5.21 -22.46 38.80
C GLN A 480 -4.50 -21.50 37.84
N LYS A 481 -4.40 -20.21 38.18
CA LYS A 481 -3.68 -19.20 37.37
C LYS A 481 -2.21 -19.55 37.16
N ARG A 482 -1.55 -20.13 38.18
CA ARG A 482 -0.16 -20.62 38.07
C ARG A 482 -0.04 -21.80 37.09
N ALA A 483 -1.02 -22.69 37.04
CA ALA A 483 -1.03 -23.80 36.09
C ALA A 483 -1.35 -23.36 34.64
N ALA A 484 -1.94 -22.18 34.46
CA ALA A 484 -2.27 -21.58 33.17
C ALA A 484 -1.35 -20.39 32.83
N GLU A 485 -0.15 -20.34 33.41
CA GLU A 485 0.85 -19.32 33.13
C GLU A 485 1.25 -19.42 31.64
N GLY A 486 0.92 -18.39 30.86
CA GLY A 486 1.11 -18.38 29.40
C GLY A 486 -0.16 -18.07 28.59
N VAL A 487 -1.37 -18.27 29.14
CA VAL A 487 -2.63 -17.92 28.46
C VAL A 487 -2.72 -16.42 28.15
N LEU A 488 -2.13 -15.58 29.00
CA LEU A 488 -2.12 -14.13 28.82
C LEU A 488 -1.18 -13.66 27.71
N HIS A 489 -0.33 -14.54 27.18
CA HIS A 489 0.59 -14.16 26.10
C HIS A 489 -0.19 -14.03 24.78
N PRO A 490 -0.11 -12.90 24.06
CA PRO A 490 -0.88 -12.70 22.82
C PRO A 490 -0.69 -13.82 21.79
N VAL A 491 0.55 -14.31 21.64
CA VAL A 491 0.88 -15.42 20.74
C VAL A 491 0.09 -16.70 21.06
N PHE A 492 -0.21 -16.98 22.33
CA PHE A 492 -0.98 -18.17 22.71
C PHE A 492 -2.39 -18.16 22.09
N LEU A 493 -3.00 -16.96 22.01
CA LEU A 493 -4.34 -16.74 21.48
C LEU A 493 -4.34 -16.57 19.94
N ILE A 494 -3.30 -15.93 19.38
CA ILE A 494 -3.22 -15.59 17.96
C ILE A 494 -2.71 -16.74 17.09
N GLU A 495 -1.68 -17.45 17.54
CA GLU A 495 -1.05 -18.52 16.74
C GLU A 495 -2.04 -19.60 16.29
N PRO A 496 -3.01 -20.10 17.11
CA PRO A 496 -4.01 -21.07 16.66
C PRO A 496 -4.94 -20.53 15.56
N PHE A 497 -5.16 -19.21 15.52
CA PHE A 497 -5.92 -18.57 14.45
C PHE A 497 -5.10 -18.54 13.17
N VAL A 498 -3.84 -18.09 13.22
CA VAL A 498 -2.90 -18.10 12.09
C VAL A 498 -2.80 -19.50 11.49
N ASP A 499 -2.63 -20.49 12.35
CA ASP A 499 -2.61 -21.91 12.01
C ASP A 499 -3.87 -22.40 11.25
N SER A 500 -5.04 -21.90 11.67
CA SER A 500 -6.32 -22.22 11.05
C SER A 500 -6.45 -21.56 9.68
N VAL A 501 -6.00 -20.30 9.56
CA VAL A 501 -5.92 -19.57 8.29
C VAL A 501 -5.01 -20.32 7.32
N LEU A 502 -3.81 -20.68 7.76
CA LEU A 502 -2.84 -21.41 6.93
C LEU A 502 -3.42 -22.75 6.46
N SER A 503 -4.07 -23.49 7.35
CA SER A 503 -4.66 -24.80 6.99
C SER A 503 -5.88 -24.72 6.07
N ALA A 504 -6.46 -23.53 5.86
CA ALA A 504 -7.50 -23.35 4.85
C ALA A 504 -6.95 -23.32 3.41
N PHE A 505 -5.63 -23.20 3.25
CA PHE A 505 -4.95 -23.20 1.94
C PHE A 505 -4.41 -24.58 1.51
N THR A 506 -4.59 -25.65 2.31
CA THR A 506 -4.32 -27.04 1.93
C THR A 506 -5.54 -27.69 1.30
#